data_AF-A0A1W2BCW0-F1
#
_entry.id   AF-A0A1W2BCW0-F1
#
_cell.length_a   1.000
_cell.length_b   1.000
_cell.length_c   1.000
_cell.angle_alpha   90.00
_cell.angle_beta   90.00
_cell.angle_gamma   90.00
#
_symmetry.space_group_name_H-M   'P 1'
#
loop_
_entity.id
_entity.type
_entity.pdbx_description
1 polymer ?
#
loop_
_entity_poly.entity_id
_entity_poly.type
_entity_poly.pdbx_seq_one_letter_code
_entity_poly.pdbx_strand_id
1 'polypeptide(L)'
;MREFDEPSRAAGPGVVTDGPAGAPTVLVIDPAGESVHHEIPATWRPLTEHLRIVWLRVPAAPTWKSTVDTVLTRHRDDTPTVFDIVTSGPLAADVLDLVAAHRDLVRSVLLVDPEIQVHAPFAQVIPHTNTTPVPLPLGHPDVVQGVLAALELHRTT
;
A
#
# COMPACT_ATOMS: atom_id res chain seq x y z
N MET A 1 -15.45 33.97 2.12
CA MET A 1 -14.62 32.90 1.54
C MET A 1 -14.01 32.16 2.71
N ARG A 2 -14.49 30.95 3.05
CA ARG A 2 -13.88 30.13 4.10
C ARG A 2 -12.71 29.40 3.45
N GLU A 3 -11.49 29.73 3.85
CA GLU A 3 -10.33 28.86 3.60
C GLU A 3 -10.58 27.58 4.38
N PHE A 4 -10.96 26.51 3.68
CA PHE A 4 -10.81 25.18 4.24
C PHE A 4 -9.31 24.93 4.23
N ASP A 5 -8.67 25.13 5.39
CA ASP A 5 -7.31 24.65 5.65
C ASP A 5 -7.39 23.12 5.65
N GLU A 6 -7.46 22.53 4.45
CA GLU A 6 -7.27 21.09 4.30
C GLU A 6 -5.87 20.78 4.83
N PRO A 7 -5.74 19.93 5.86
CA PRO A 7 -4.43 19.62 6.41
C PRO A 7 -3.53 19.10 5.30
N SER A 8 -2.32 19.68 5.21
CA SER A 8 -1.33 19.32 4.19
C SER A 8 -1.17 17.80 4.14
N ARG A 9 -1.19 17.22 2.93
CA ARG A 9 -0.93 15.78 2.71
C ARG A 9 0.46 15.35 3.20
N ALA A 10 1.37 16.30 3.40
CA ALA A 10 2.69 16.07 3.99
C ALA A 10 2.69 16.17 5.54
N ALA A 11 1.57 16.52 6.17
CA ALA A 11 1.44 16.62 7.62
C ALA A 11 1.22 15.24 8.24
N GLY A 12 1.93 14.98 9.34
CA GLY A 12 1.87 13.72 10.08
C GLY A 12 2.99 12.72 9.73
N PRO A 13 2.96 11.52 10.30
CA PRO A 13 4.02 10.53 10.12
C PRO A 13 4.01 9.95 8.70
N GLY A 14 5.18 9.97 8.06
CA GLY A 14 5.41 9.39 6.73
C GLY A 14 5.28 7.87 6.69
N VAL A 15 5.46 7.18 7.83
CA VAL A 15 5.20 5.75 7.98
C VAL A 15 4.45 5.50 9.27
N VAL A 16 3.38 4.71 9.20
CA VAL A 16 2.62 4.22 10.36
C VAL A 16 2.58 2.70 10.28
N THR A 17 2.62 2.04 11.43
CA THR A 17 2.53 0.58 11.49
C THR A 17 1.52 0.16 12.54
N ASP A 18 0.68 -0.81 12.21
CA ASP A 18 -0.34 -1.35 13.11
C ASP A 18 -0.48 -2.88 12.89
N GLY A 19 -0.95 -3.58 13.92
CA GLY A 19 -1.10 -5.04 13.96
C GLY A 19 0.07 -5.83 14.55
N PRO A 20 -0.12 -7.14 14.85
CA PRO A 20 0.84 -7.97 15.56
C PRO A 20 2.20 -8.05 14.87
N ALA A 21 3.27 -8.09 15.68
CA ALA A 21 4.58 -8.49 15.17
C ALA A 21 4.55 -9.96 14.75
N GLY A 22 5.17 -10.29 13.61
CA GLY A 22 5.20 -11.65 13.06
C GLY A 22 3.95 -12.09 12.29
N ALA A 23 2.89 -11.27 12.24
CA ALA A 23 1.78 -11.48 11.33
C ALA A 23 2.21 -11.25 9.86
N PRO A 24 1.52 -11.85 8.87
CA PRO A 24 1.72 -11.53 7.46
C PRO A 24 1.65 -10.02 7.23
N THR A 25 2.64 -9.47 6.53
CA THR A 25 2.82 -8.02 6.41
C THR A 25 2.34 -7.50 5.07
N VAL A 26 1.47 -6.49 5.11
CA VAL A 26 1.05 -5.71 3.95
C VAL A 26 1.70 -4.34 4.00
N LEU A 27 2.50 -4.02 2.99
CA LEU A 27 3.11 -2.70 2.81
C LEU A 27 2.25 -1.88 1.85
N VAL A 28 1.60 -0.84 2.38
CA VAL A 28 0.80 0.09 1.59
C VAL A 28 1.65 1.32 1.27
N ILE A 29 1.82 1.62 -0.02
CA ILE A 29 2.50 2.81 -0.53
C ILE A 29 1.42 3.74 -1.07
N ASP A 30 1.04 4.71 -0.25
CA ASP A 30 -0.08 5.61 -0.46
C ASP A 30 0.35 6.93 -1.12
N PRO A 31 0.00 7.16 -2.40
CA PRO A 31 0.29 8.43 -3.08
C PRO A 31 -0.59 9.60 -2.62
N ALA A 32 -1.78 9.33 -2.09
CA ALA A 32 -2.69 10.39 -1.65
C ALA A 32 -2.20 11.00 -0.33
N GLY A 33 -1.64 10.18 0.55
CA GLY A 33 -1.01 10.61 1.79
C GLY A 33 -1.98 11.25 2.77
N GLU A 34 -3.28 10.95 2.67
CA GLU A 34 -4.28 11.52 3.57
C GLU A 34 -4.01 11.10 5.02
N SER A 35 -3.98 12.08 5.92
CA SER A 35 -3.48 11.90 7.30
C SER A 35 -4.31 12.72 8.30
N VAL A 36 -5.64 12.56 8.26
CA VAL A 36 -6.54 13.33 9.13
C VAL A 36 -6.31 13.02 10.62
N HIS A 37 -5.81 11.82 10.96
CA HIS A 37 -5.64 11.36 12.33
C HIS A 37 -4.25 10.77 12.65
N HIS A 38 -3.27 10.90 11.74
CA HIS A 38 -1.93 10.31 11.89
C HIS A 38 -1.89 8.78 12.09
N GLU A 39 -3.01 8.10 11.93
CA GLU A 39 -3.21 6.65 12.08
C GLU A 39 -3.51 6.02 10.72
N ILE A 40 -3.51 4.69 10.61
CA ILE A 40 -4.02 4.03 9.39
C ILE A 40 -5.52 4.33 9.20
N PRO A 41 -6.05 4.31 7.95
CA PRO A 41 -7.46 4.53 7.71
C PRO A 41 -8.35 3.56 8.49
N ALA A 42 -9.49 4.04 8.99
CA ALA A 42 -10.39 3.25 9.84
C ALA A 42 -10.87 1.95 9.17
N THR A 43 -11.02 1.96 7.85
CA THR A 43 -11.42 0.80 7.03
C THR A 43 -10.40 -0.34 7.04
N TRP A 44 -9.13 -0.06 7.36
CA TRP A 44 -8.06 -1.07 7.46
C TRP A 44 -7.89 -1.61 8.88
N ARG A 45 -8.35 -0.91 9.91
CA ARG A 45 -8.15 -1.31 11.31
C ARG A 45 -8.70 -2.69 11.65
N PRO A 46 -9.88 -3.14 11.17
CA PRO A 46 -10.32 -4.51 11.44
C PRO A 46 -9.33 -5.58 10.94
N LEU A 47 -8.50 -5.26 9.95
CA LEU A 47 -7.53 -6.19 9.38
C LEU A 47 -6.30 -6.36 10.26
N THR A 48 -6.02 -5.40 11.15
CA THR A 48 -4.85 -5.44 12.01
C THR A 48 -4.96 -6.49 13.11
N GLU A 49 -6.12 -7.14 13.28
CA GLU A 49 -6.25 -8.33 14.13
C GLU A 49 -5.44 -9.53 13.58
N HIS A 50 -5.21 -9.58 12.27
CA HIS A 50 -4.59 -10.71 11.58
C HIS A 50 -3.41 -10.34 10.70
N LEU A 51 -3.28 -9.07 10.32
CA LEU A 51 -2.24 -8.56 9.44
C LEU A 51 -1.42 -7.49 10.13
N ARG A 52 -0.14 -7.44 9.79
CA ARG A 52 0.69 -6.27 10.07
C ARG A 52 0.59 -5.32 8.89
N ILE A 53 0.07 -4.12 9.10
CA ILE A 53 -0.06 -3.10 8.06
C ILE A 53 1.04 -2.07 8.25
N VAL A 54 1.89 -1.90 7.25
CA VAL A 54 2.87 -0.81 7.17
C VAL A 54 2.36 0.19 6.15
N TRP A 55 1.88 1.35 6.61
CA TRP A 55 1.32 2.40 5.78
C TRP A 55 2.35 3.50 5.55
N LEU A 56 2.89 3.58 4.34
CA LEU A 56 3.79 4.63 3.89
C LEU A 56 3.02 5.70 3.12
N ARG A 57 3.10 6.95 3.56
CA ARG A 57 2.51 8.11 2.88
C ARG A 57 3.58 8.83 2.08
N VAL A 58 3.51 8.75 0.75
CA VAL A 58 4.54 9.31 -0.12
C VAL A 58 4.69 10.84 0.03
N PRO A 59 3.62 11.65 0.12
CA PRO A 59 3.77 13.10 0.33
C PRO A 59 4.49 13.48 1.63
N ALA A 60 4.40 12.65 2.67
CA ALA A 60 5.08 12.85 3.96
C ALA A 60 6.42 12.06 4.06
N ALA A 61 6.78 11.30 3.02
CA ALA A 61 8.00 10.51 2.92
C ALA A 61 8.66 10.72 1.54
N PRO A 62 9.30 11.89 1.28
CA PRO A 62 9.84 12.23 -0.03
C PRO A 62 10.94 11.26 -0.51
N THR A 63 11.59 10.53 0.40
CA THR A 63 12.58 9.49 0.12
C THR A 63 12.01 8.07 0.13
N TRP A 64 10.68 7.92 -0.06
CA TRP A 64 9.97 6.64 0.10
C TRP A 64 10.61 5.46 -0.63
N LYS A 65 11.15 5.65 -1.84
CA LYS A 65 11.82 4.57 -2.59
C LYS A 65 12.97 3.97 -1.79
N SER A 66 13.81 4.83 -1.21
CA SER A 66 14.92 4.41 -0.34
C SER A 66 14.43 3.81 0.98
N THR A 67 13.32 4.32 1.53
CA THR A 67 12.69 3.74 2.72
C THR A 67 12.21 2.32 2.45
N VAL A 68 11.47 2.09 1.37
CA VAL A 68 10.97 0.77 0.97
C VAL A 68 12.13 -0.17 0.66
N ASP A 69 13.11 0.28 -0.11
CA ASP A 69 14.34 -0.48 -0.40
C ASP A 69 15.07 -0.92 0.87
N THR A 70 15.20 -0.02 1.86
CA THR A 70 15.82 -0.32 3.15
C THR A 70 15.01 -1.34 3.95
N VAL A 71 13.68 -1.20 3.96
CA VAL A 71 12.77 -2.15 4.65
C VAL A 71 12.92 -3.54 4.03
N LEU A 72 12.76 -3.65 2.72
CA LEU A 72 12.86 -4.94 2.02
C LEU A 72 14.25 -5.56 2.23
N THR A 73 15.33 -4.79 2.04
CA THR A 73 16.71 -5.28 2.22
C THR A 73 16.96 -5.79 3.64
N ARG A 74 16.47 -5.11 4.67
CA ARG A 74 16.67 -5.53 6.08
C ARG A 74 15.96 -6.85 6.40
N HIS A 75 14.83 -7.11 5.75
CA HIS A 75 14.04 -8.32 5.97
C HIS A 75 14.47 -9.51 5.09
N ARG A 76 15.52 -9.35 4.27
CA ARG A 76 16.01 -10.41 3.40
C ARG A 76 16.42 -11.68 4.15
N ASP A 77 17.00 -11.52 5.34
CA ASP A 77 17.47 -12.63 6.16
C ASP A 77 16.40 -13.14 7.15
N ASP A 78 15.28 -12.41 7.27
CA ASP A 78 14.17 -12.78 8.16
C ASP A 78 13.31 -13.85 7.48
N THR A 79 13.65 -15.12 7.63
CA THR A 79 12.76 -16.21 7.18
C THR A 79 11.55 -16.31 8.12
N PRO A 80 10.28 -16.26 7.64
CA PRO A 80 9.79 -16.34 6.26
C PRO A 80 9.13 -15.04 5.74
N THR A 81 9.65 -13.86 6.04
CA THR A 81 8.98 -12.57 5.80
C THR A 81 8.85 -12.28 4.30
N VAL A 82 7.67 -12.59 3.74
CA VAL A 82 7.27 -12.18 2.39
C VAL A 82 6.14 -11.15 2.48
N PHE A 83 6.30 -10.06 1.74
CA PHE A 83 5.41 -8.90 1.76
C PHE A 83 4.34 -9.01 0.67
N ASP A 84 3.14 -8.56 0.99
CA ASP A 84 2.16 -8.16 0.00
C ASP A 84 2.19 -6.63 -0.12
N ILE A 85 2.38 -6.10 -1.33
CA ILE A 85 2.54 -4.66 -1.55
C ILE A 85 1.28 -4.09 -2.19
N VAL A 86 0.79 -2.96 -1.70
CA VAL A 86 -0.40 -2.28 -2.23
C VAL A 86 -0.03 -0.85 -2.62
N THR A 87 -0.40 -0.43 -3.83
CA THR A 87 -0.31 0.99 -4.23
C THR A 87 -1.42 1.33 -5.22
N SER A 88 -1.50 2.60 -5.65
CA SER A 88 -2.45 3.05 -6.65
C SER A 88 -1.83 3.84 -7.80
N GLY A 89 -2.60 3.94 -8.89
CA GLY A 89 -2.46 4.84 -10.04
C GLY A 89 -1.09 5.44 -10.27
N PRO A 90 -0.82 6.62 -9.70
CA PRO A 90 0.34 7.45 -10.04
C PRO A 90 1.69 6.82 -9.67
N LEU A 91 1.73 5.80 -8.81
CA LEU A 91 2.99 5.16 -8.38
C LEU A 91 3.17 3.74 -8.90
N ALA A 92 2.22 3.22 -9.68
CA ALA A 92 2.25 1.83 -10.11
C ALA A 92 3.55 1.46 -10.85
N ALA A 93 4.01 2.29 -11.79
CA ALA A 93 5.27 2.06 -12.52
C ALA A 93 6.49 2.03 -11.59
N ASP A 94 6.61 3.06 -10.74
CA ASP A 94 7.72 3.21 -9.81
C ASP A 94 7.80 2.06 -8.79
N VAL A 95 6.64 1.58 -8.31
CA VAL A 95 6.57 0.44 -7.39
C VAL A 95 6.94 -0.86 -8.10
N LEU A 96 6.49 -1.09 -9.33
CA LEU A 96 6.87 -2.28 -10.10
C LEU A 96 8.38 -2.33 -10.35
N ASP A 97 8.98 -1.21 -10.75
CA ASP A 97 10.42 -1.12 -10.99
C ASP A 97 11.23 -1.38 -9.71
N LEU A 98 10.79 -0.81 -8.58
CA LEU A 98 11.43 -1.02 -7.28
C LEU A 98 11.32 -2.49 -6.83
N VAL A 99 10.13 -3.07 -6.92
CA VAL A 99 9.85 -4.44 -6.47
C VAL A 99 10.54 -5.48 -7.34
N ALA A 100 10.76 -5.21 -8.62
CA ALA A 100 11.49 -6.11 -9.51
C ALA A 100 12.88 -6.48 -8.96
N ALA A 101 13.54 -5.58 -8.20
CA ALA A 101 14.83 -5.82 -7.56
C ALA A 101 14.76 -6.66 -6.26
N HIS A 102 13.56 -6.85 -5.71
CA HIS A 102 13.29 -7.49 -4.40
C HIS A 102 12.26 -8.61 -4.51
N ARG A 103 12.14 -9.22 -5.68
CA ARG A 103 11.06 -10.15 -6.03
C ARG A 103 11.05 -11.44 -5.21
N ASP A 104 12.16 -11.79 -4.58
CA ASP A 104 12.28 -12.91 -3.65
C ASP A 104 11.57 -12.65 -2.31
N LEU A 105 11.32 -11.38 -1.97
CA LEU A 105 10.71 -10.95 -0.71
C LEU A 105 9.25 -10.51 -0.88
N VAL A 106 8.74 -10.48 -2.11
CA VAL A 106 7.39 -9.99 -2.42
C VAL A 106 6.54 -11.14 -2.94
N ARG A 107 5.48 -11.45 -2.21
CA ARG A 107 4.49 -12.45 -2.60
C ARG A 107 3.60 -11.94 -3.73
N SER A 108 3.08 -10.71 -3.57
CA SER A 108 2.19 -10.09 -4.54
C SER A 108 2.34 -8.57 -4.55
N VAL A 109 2.06 -7.96 -5.70
CA VAL A 109 1.88 -6.50 -5.84
C VAL A 109 0.45 -6.23 -6.31
N LEU A 110 -0.33 -5.55 -5.49
CA LEU A 110 -1.72 -5.21 -5.73
C LEU A 110 -1.79 -3.74 -6.17
N LEU A 111 -2.15 -3.55 -7.44
CA LEU A 111 -2.19 -2.23 -8.08
C LEU A 111 -3.63 -1.78 -8.24
N VAL A 112 -4.02 -0.77 -7.46
CA VAL A 112 -5.35 -0.17 -7.51
C VAL A 112 -5.37 0.88 -8.62
N ASP A 113 -6.19 0.68 -9.65
CA ASP A 113 -6.34 1.60 -10.79
C ASP A 113 -5.00 2.14 -11.34
N PRO A 114 -4.05 1.27 -11.75
CA PRO A 114 -2.76 1.71 -12.25
C PRO A 114 -2.94 2.60 -13.50
N GLU A 115 -2.19 3.70 -13.58
CA GLU A 115 -2.17 4.60 -14.75
C GLU A 115 -1.31 4.05 -15.90
N ILE A 116 -0.91 2.79 -15.80
CA ILE A 116 -0.08 2.07 -16.77
C ILE A 116 -0.71 0.73 -17.12
N GLN A 117 -0.31 0.19 -18.28
CA GLN A 117 -0.56 -1.21 -18.59
C GLN A 117 0.37 -2.10 -17.76
N VAL A 118 -0.21 -3.10 -17.09
CA VAL A 118 0.51 -4.01 -16.21
C VAL A 118 0.72 -5.34 -16.91
N HIS A 119 2.00 -5.72 -17.07
CA HIS A 119 2.40 -7.00 -17.66
C HIS A 119 3.20 -7.88 -16.69
N ALA A 120 3.45 -7.40 -15.47
CA ALA A 120 4.24 -8.12 -14.48
C ALA A 120 3.43 -9.31 -13.92
N PRO A 121 3.95 -10.55 -13.97
CA PRO A 121 3.20 -11.75 -13.56
C PRO A 121 2.99 -11.84 -12.04
N PHE A 122 3.73 -11.04 -11.26
CA PHE A 122 3.60 -10.94 -9.80
C PHE A 122 2.70 -9.77 -9.38
N ALA A 123 2.11 -9.05 -10.35
CA ALA A 123 1.25 -7.92 -10.10
C ALA A 123 -0.20 -8.25 -10.48
N GLN A 124 -1.12 -7.89 -9.60
CA GLN A 124 -2.56 -8.00 -9.83
C GLN A 124 -3.17 -6.61 -9.86
N VAL A 125 -3.99 -6.38 -10.87
CA VAL A 125 -4.77 -5.14 -10.98
C VAL A 125 -6.07 -5.28 -10.21
N ILE A 126 -6.35 -4.31 -9.35
CA ILE A 126 -7.62 -4.15 -8.64
C ILE A 126 -8.30 -2.93 -9.27
N PRO A 127 -9.31 -3.12 -10.14
CA PRO A 127 -10.05 -2.00 -10.70
C PRO A 127 -11.00 -1.41 -9.65
N HIS A 128 -11.17 -0.09 -9.65
CA HIS A 128 -12.31 0.54 -9.00
C HIS A 128 -13.61 0.14 -9.71
N THR A 129 -14.65 0.01 -8.91
CA THR A 129 -16.02 -0.30 -9.35
C THR A 129 -16.80 0.95 -9.78
N ASN A 130 -16.20 2.15 -9.66
CA ASN A 130 -16.90 3.41 -9.84
C ASN A 130 -16.64 4.04 -11.22
N THR A 131 -17.68 4.52 -11.89
CA THR A 131 -17.59 5.21 -13.19
C THR A 131 -17.06 6.64 -13.08
N THR A 132 -16.65 7.10 -11.90
CA THR A 132 -16.14 8.46 -11.66
C THR A 132 -14.66 8.58 -12.03
N PRO A 133 -14.23 9.70 -12.62
CA PRO A 133 -12.85 9.88 -13.12
C PRO A 133 -11.79 10.07 -12.04
N VAL A 134 -12.16 10.16 -10.75
CA VAL A 134 -11.20 10.31 -9.65
C VAL A 134 -10.89 8.93 -9.07
N PRO A 135 -9.61 8.52 -9.02
CA PRO A 135 -9.21 7.27 -8.35
C PRO A 135 -9.68 7.26 -6.89
N LEU A 136 -10.19 6.12 -6.44
CA LEU A 136 -10.62 5.98 -5.05
C LEU A 136 -9.39 6.02 -4.12
N PRO A 137 -9.47 6.69 -2.96
CA PRO A 137 -8.39 6.64 -1.99
C PRO A 137 -8.20 5.19 -1.50
N LEU A 138 -6.97 4.81 -1.14
CA LEU A 138 -6.67 3.46 -0.64
C LEU A 138 -7.42 3.12 0.67
N GLY A 139 -7.95 4.12 1.37
CA GLY A 139 -8.83 3.96 2.52
C GLY A 139 -10.31 3.72 2.16
N HIS A 140 -10.71 3.77 0.89
CA HIS A 140 -12.10 3.58 0.48
C HIS A 140 -12.56 2.12 0.70
N PRO A 141 -13.76 1.85 1.23
CA PRO A 141 -14.23 0.49 1.51
C PRO A 141 -14.10 -0.47 0.32
N ASP A 142 -14.50 -0.06 -0.88
CA ASP A 142 -14.42 -0.91 -2.08
C ASP A 142 -12.98 -1.30 -2.43
N VAL A 143 -12.02 -0.38 -2.24
CA VAL A 143 -10.60 -0.66 -2.47
C VAL A 143 -10.10 -1.69 -1.44
N VAL A 144 -10.46 -1.51 -0.17
CA VAL A 144 -10.10 -2.46 0.89
C VAL A 144 -10.67 -3.84 0.61
N GLN A 145 -11.94 -3.94 0.19
CA GLN A 145 -12.56 -5.21 -0.17
C GLN A 145 -11.86 -5.89 -1.36
N GLY A 146 -11.50 -5.12 -2.40
CA GLY A 146 -10.74 -5.64 -3.54
C GLY A 146 -9.37 -6.16 -3.14
N VAL A 147 -8.66 -5.43 -2.27
CA VAL A 147 -7.36 -5.85 -1.72
C VAL A 147 -7.50 -7.14 -0.91
N LEU A 148 -8.51 -7.25 -0.05
CA LEU A 148 -8.73 -8.44 0.76
C LEU A 148 -8.99 -9.68 -0.08
N ALA A 149 -9.88 -9.57 -1.05
CA ALA A 149 -10.16 -10.67 -1.97
C ALA A 149 -8.88 -11.13 -2.68
N ALA A 150 -8.04 -10.19 -3.13
CA ALA A 150 -6.75 -10.52 -3.74
C ALA A 150 -5.79 -11.19 -2.74
N LEU A 151 -5.66 -10.69 -1.51
CA LEU A 151 -4.80 -11.30 -0.48
C LEU A 151 -5.24 -12.73 -0.12
N GLU A 152 -6.53 -12.99 -0.04
CA GLU A 152 -7.07 -14.33 0.25
C GLU A 152 -6.76 -15.33 -0.86
N LEU A 153 -6.90 -14.93 -2.13
CA LEU A 153 -6.55 -15.77 -3.28
C LEU A 153 -5.10 -16.28 -3.17
N HIS A 154 -4.15 -15.41 -2.81
CA HIS A 154 -2.74 -15.76 -2.68
C HIS A 154 -2.38 -16.61 -1.46
N ARG A 155 -3.29 -16.77 -0.49
CA ARG A 155 -3.07 -17.66 0.67
C ARG A 155 -3.49 -19.11 0.38
N THR A 156 -4.26 -19.34 -0.68
CA THR A 156 -4.83 -20.66 -1.01
C THR A 156 -4.06 -21.40 -2.11
N THR A 157 -3.13 -20.73 -2.78
CA THR A 157 -2.26 -21.23 -3.86
C THR A 157 -0.85 -21.51 -3.37
#